data_AF-A0AAN7R2L0-F1
#
_entry.id   AF-A0AAN7R2L0-F1
#
_cell.length_a   1.000
_cell.length_b   1.000
_cell.length_c   1.000
_cell.angle_alpha   90.00
_cell.angle_beta   90.00
_cell.angle_gamma   90.00
#
_symmetry.space_group_name_H-M   'P 1'
#
loop_
_entity.id
_entity.type
_entity.pdbx_description
1 polymer ?
#
loop_
_entity_poly.entity_id
_entity_poly.type
_entity_poly.pdbx_seq_one_letter_code
_entity_poly.pdbx_strand_id
1 'polypeptide(L)'
;MTSARVGDLESNSARCGSSGNVVRLKEEETWCSQFRNGSNPWMARYVYGLMFLVANLLAWVARDYGHGALTEINRLKGCRGTRYCLGTEGVLRVSLGCFTFYMIMFLSTVRNSKLHNPRDSWHSGWWSAKLVLLIGLVIIPFFIPAPFIRLYGEIAHFGAGVFLLIQLISIISFITWLNDCCHSDKNSERCRIHVMLLATVAYVVCIVGIIMMYIWYSPDPSCLLNIFFITWTLVLLQLMTSLSLHPKINAGFLTPGLMGLYIVFICWCAIRSEPAGERCNRKAEASERTDWLTIISFVVALLAMVIATFSTGIDSQCFQFRKKEIRADDDVPYGYGFFHFVFATGAMYFAMLLIGWNTHHPMKKWTIDVGWTSTWVRIVNEWVAVCVYLWMLVAPLVWKSKQQRQQQQHDAT
;
A
#
# COMPACT_ATOMS: atom_id res chain seq x y z
N MET A 1 49.73 -16.72 60.33
CA MET A 1 50.59 -15.53 60.19
C MET A 1 50.53 -15.11 58.73
N THR A 2 49.90 -14.04 58.26
CA THR A 2 49.28 -12.79 58.80
C THR A 2 48.27 -12.37 57.72
N SER A 3 46.97 -12.22 58.04
CA SER A 3 46.23 -10.94 58.20
C SER A 3 45.96 -10.15 56.90
N ALA A 4 44.68 -9.89 56.57
CA ALA A 4 44.03 -8.57 56.80
C ALA A 4 42.61 -8.40 56.19
N ARG A 5 41.70 -7.85 57.04
CA ARG A 5 40.52 -6.94 56.82
C ARG A 5 39.36 -7.34 55.90
N VAL A 6 38.13 -7.55 56.41
CA VAL A 6 37.07 -6.60 56.88
C VAL A 6 36.30 -5.91 55.72
N GLY A 7 35.00 -6.15 55.66
CA GLY A 7 34.01 -5.48 54.79
C GLY A 7 32.65 -6.19 54.80
N ASP A 8 31.85 -5.94 55.84
CA ASP A 8 30.51 -6.47 56.12
C ASP A 8 29.35 -5.76 55.40
N LEU A 9 28.16 -6.38 55.53
CA LEU A 9 26.77 -5.90 55.50
C LEU A 9 25.97 -6.33 54.24
N GLU A 10 25.36 -7.53 54.25
CA GLU A 10 24.02 -7.90 54.79
C GLU A 10 22.84 -7.29 54.01
N SER A 11 21.60 -7.82 54.01
CA SER A 11 20.99 -9.16 53.98
C SER A 11 19.46 -8.90 53.96
N ASN A 12 18.70 -9.77 53.28
CA ASN A 12 17.37 -10.28 53.66
C ASN A 12 16.11 -9.38 53.81
N SER A 13 15.13 -9.71 52.93
CA SER A 13 13.81 -10.30 53.24
C SER A 13 12.80 -9.58 54.14
N ALA A 14 11.59 -9.33 53.59
CA ALA A 14 10.24 -9.69 54.11
C ALA A 14 9.17 -8.89 53.32
N ARG A 15 7.87 -9.21 53.24
CA ARG A 15 7.00 -10.40 53.28
C ARG A 15 5.60 -9.86 52.89
N CYS A 16 4.78 -10.71 52.30
CA CYS A 16 3.45 -10.44 51.71
C CYS A 16 2.37 -9.96 52.70
N GLY A 17 1.39 -9.19 52.21
CA GLY A 17 0.11 -8.86 52.86
C GLY A 17 -0.99 -8.60 51.82
N SER A 18 -2.05 -9.41 51.86
CA SER A 18 -3.19 -9.47 50.92
C SER A 18 -4.41 -8.72 51.47
N SER A 19 -5.19 -8.05 50.61
CA SER A 19 -6.66 -8.07 50.70
C SER A 19 -7.37 -7.44 49.47
N GLY A 20 -8.36 -8.16 48.91
CA GLY A 20 -9.59 -7.55 48.39
C GLY A 20 -9.79 -7.45 46.87
N ASN A 21 -10.39 -8.47 46.27
CA ASN A 21 -11.09 -8.44 44.97
C ASN A 21 -12.20 -7.36 44.92
N VAL A 22 -12.40 -6.68 43.77
CA VAL A 22 -13.66 -6.67 42.99
C VAL A 22 -13.37 -6.16 41.56
N VAL A 23 -13.59 -7.03 40.57
CA VAL A 23 -13.74 -6.70 39.15
C VAL A 23 -15.18 -6.24 38.89
N ARG A 24 -15.36 -5.00 38.40
CA ARG A 24 -16.54 -4.44 37.65
C ARG A 24 -16.56 -2.92 37.83
N LEU A 25 -16.70 -2.02 36.86
CA LEU A 25 -17.00 -2.05 35.43
C LEU A 25 -16.17 -0.91 34.83
N LYS A 26 -15.35 -1.20 33.81
CA LYS A 26 -14.83 -0.14 32.94
C LYS A 26 -16.05 0.32 32.15
N GLU A 27 -16.65 1.44 32.56
CA GLU A 27 -17.73 2.08 31.82
C GLU A 27 -17.33 2.13 30.35
N GLU A 28 -18.20 1.60 29.50
CA GLU A 28 -18.15 1.82 28.07
C GLU A 28 -18.29 3.33 27.85
N GLU A 29 -17.17 4.04 27.80
CA GLU A 29 -17.14 5.36 27.21
C GLU A 29 -17.61 5.20 25.76
N THR A 30 -18.89 5.53 25.54
CA THR A 30 -19.54 5.55 24.24
C THR A 30 -18.62 6.19 23.20
N TRP A 31 -18.47 5.53 22.05
CA TRP A 31 -17.72 6.00 20.89
C TRP A 31 -17.81 7.52 20.66
N CYS A 32 -19.00 8.12 20.79
CA CYS A 32 -19.21 9.57 20.65
C CYS A 32 -18.47 10.47 21.67
N SER A 33 -18.21 10.06 22.91
CA SER A 33 -17.50 10.88 23.91
C SER A 33 -16.01 10.96 23.62
N GLN A 34 -15.40 9.86 23.16
CA GLN A 34 -14.00 9.83 22.72
C GLN A 34 -13.75 10.73 21.51
N PHE A 35 -14.70 10.82 20.58
CA PHE A 35 -14.61 11.72 19.42
C PHE A 35 -14.76 13.21 19.78
N ARG A 36 -15.44 13.52 20.89
CA ARG A 36 -15.73 14.91 21.27
C ARG A 36 -14.65 15.55 22.13
N ASN A 37 -13.96 14.79 22.99
CA ASN A 37 -13.04 15.37 24.00
C ASN A 37 -11.62 14.75 24.05
N GLY A 38 -11.27 13.73 23.26
CA GLY A 38 -9.95 13.08 23.33
C GLY A 38 -9.16 13.11 22.01
N SER A 39 -7.94 13.66 22.03
CA SER A 39 -6.96 13.49 20.96
C SER A 39 -6.44 12.05 20.99
N ASN A 40 -6.85 11.19 20.05
CA ASN A 40 -6.36 9.81 19.96
C ASN A 40 -5.80 9.48 18.57
N PRO A 41 -4.47 9.45 18.39
CA PRO A 41 -3.84 9.22 17.09
C PRO A 41 -4.03 7.80 16.54
N TRP A 42 -4.29 6.82 17.41
CA TRP A 42 -4.62 5.44 17.03
C TRP A 42 -6.02 5.32 16.44
N MET A 43 -6.97 6.12 16.91
CA MET A 43 -8.30 6.20 16.32
C MET A 43 -8.29 7.04 15.04
N ALA A 44 -7.52 8.14 15.04
CA ALA A 44 -7.46 9.09 13.93
C ALA A 44 -7.15 8.43 12.58
N ARG A 45 -6.21 7.47 12.52
CA ARG A 45 -5.90 6.74 11.29
C ARG A 45 -7.11 6.02 10.69
N TYR A 46 -7.97 5.41 11.50
CA TYR A 46 -9.15 4.69 11.02
C TYR A 46 -10.21 5.65 10.50
N VAL A 47 -10.35 6.82 11.13
CA VAL A 47 -11.23 7.89 10.65
C VAL A 47 -10.77 8.39 9.29
N TYR A 48 -9.47 8.64 9.11
CA TYR A 48 -8.92 9.00 7.80
C TYR A 48 -9.06 7.86 6.78
N GLY A 49 -8.88 6.61 7.18
CA GLY A 49 -9.17 5.43 6.35
C GLY A 49 -10.62 5.40 5.85
N LEU A 50 -11.58 5.67 6.74
CA LEU A 50 -12.99 5.75 6.42
C LEU A 50 -13.32 6.93 5.50
N MET A 51 -12.75 8.11 5.75
CA MET A 51 -12.89 9.29 4.89
C MET A 51 -12.41 8.99 3.46
N PHE A 52 -11.28 8.29 3.33
CA PHE A 52 -10.75 7.84 2.05
C PHE A 52 -11.67 6.83 1.36
N LEU A 53 -12.20 5.84 2.09
CA LEU A 53 -13.18 4.90 1.55
C LEU A 53 -14.44 5.63 1.03
N VAL A 54 -14.95 6.60 1.77
CA VAL A 54 -16.10 7.42 1.33
C VAL A 54 -15.75 8.19 0.06
N ALA A 55 -14.57 8.80 -0.04
CA ALA A 55 -14.13 9.49 -1.26
C ALA A 55 -14.05 8.53 -2.47
N ASN A 56 -13.60 7.30 -2.26
CA ASN A 56 -13.57 6.26 -3.29
C ASN A 56 -14.98 5.86 -3.76
N LEU A 57 -15.90 5.66 -2.82
CA LEU A 57 -17.30 5.38 -3.13
C LEU A 57 -17.96 6.54 -3.88
N LEU A 58 -17.68 7.78 -3.47
CA LEU A 58 -18.16 8.98 -4.17
C LEU A 58 -17.62 9.08 -5.59
N ALA A 59 -16.33 8.78 -5.80
CA ALA A 59 -15.73 8.77 -7.13
C ALA A 59 -16.35 7.68 -8.01
N TRP A 60 -16.58 6.48 -7.46
CA TRP A 60 -17.29 5.41 -8.16
C TRP A 60 -18.72 5.80 -8.52
N VAL A 61 -19.49 6.38 -7.59
CA VAL A 61 -20.85 6.86 -7.85
C VAL A 61 -20.85 7.95 -8.93
N ALA A 62 -19.91 8.90 -8.87
CA ALA A 62 -19.74 9.92 -9.90
C ALA A 62 -19.47 9.31 -11.28
N ARG A 63 -18.67 8.24 -11.36
CA ARG A 63 -18.36 7.52 -12.60
C ARG A 63 -19.56 6.79 -13.20
N ASP A 64 -20.23 5.96 -12.40
CA ASP A 64 -21.21 4.99 -12.91
C ASP A 64 -22.65 5.57 -12.96
N TYR A 65 -22.94 6.52 -12.07
CA TYR A 65 -24.30 7.07 -11.85
C TYR A 65 -24.37 8.60 -11.95
N GLY A 66 -23.24 9.31 -11.99
CA GLY A 66 -23.20 10.78 -11.99
C GLY A 66 -23.71 11.46 -13.26
N HIS A 67 -23.99 10.72 -14.35
CA HIS A 67 -24.34 11.28 -15.66
C HIS A 67 -25.42 12.37 -15.59
N GLY A 68 -26.55 12.12 -14.91
CA GLY A 68 -27.66 13.08 -14.85
C GLY A 68 -27.29 14.39 -14.15
N ALA A 69 -26.52 14.33 -13.07
CA ALA A 69 -26.08 15.53 -12.35
C ALA A 69 -24.95 16.26 -13.09
N LEU A 70 -24.07 15.53 -13.79
CA LEU A 70 -22.91 16.09 -14.48
C LEU A 70 -23.28 16.77 -15.82
N THR A 71 -24.35 16.32 -16.49
CA THR A 71 -24.80 16.93 -17.75
C THR A 71 -25.37 18.34 -17.58
N GLU A 72 -25.99 18.62 -16.43
CA GLU A 72 -26.58 19.94 -16.12
C GLU A 72 -25.52 21.03 -15.87
N ILE A 73 -24.29 20.63 -15.56
CA ILE A 73 -23.22 21.57 -15.25
C ILE A 73 -22.64 22.11 -16.57
N ASN A 74 -22.97 23.37 -16.88
CA ASN A 74 -22.52 24.09 -18.08
C ASN A 74 -21.00 24.03 -18.36
N ARG A 75 -20.16 23.85 -17.33
CA ARG A 75 -18.69 23.74 -17.46
C ARG A 75 -18.20 22.36 -17.95
N LEU A 76 -19.08 21.35 -18.02
CA LEU A 76 -18.81 20.01 -18.57
C LEU A 76 -19.19 19.90 -20.07
N LYS A 77 -19.59 21.01 -20.73
CA LYS A 77 -19.89 21.06 -22.18
C LYS A 77 -18.74 20.59 -23.09
N GLY A 78 -17.50 20.63 -22.60
CA GLY A 78 -16.33 20.12 -23.32
C GLY A 78 -16.36 18.61 -23.61
N CYS A 79 -17.19 17.83 -22.90
CA CYS A 79 -17.39 16.40 -23.14
C CYS A 79 -18.43 16.09 -24.23
N ARG A 80 -19.05 17.08 -24.91
CA ARG A 80 -20.15 16.87 -25.88
C ARG A 80 -21.27 15.92 -25.38
N GLY A 81 -21.44 15.78 -24.06
CA GLY A 81 -22.39 14.86 -23.45
C GLY A 81 -22.04 13.37 -23.53
N THR A 82 -20.81 12.97 -23.91
CA THR A 82 -20.46 11.55 -23.95
C THR A 82 -20.33 10.97 -22.54
N ARG A 83 -21.11 9.90 -22.27
CA ARG A 83 -21.24 9.29 -20.93
C ARG A 83 -19.91 8.89 -20.30
N TYR A 84 -18.96 8.40 -21.10
CA TYR A 84 -17.65 7.98 -20.62
C TYR A 84 -16.75 9.17 -20.23
N CYS A 85 -16.78 10.26 -20.99
CA CYS A 85 -16.00 11.46 -20.70
C CYS A 85 -16.47 12.09 -19.38
N LEU A 86 -17.79 12.19 -19.17
CA LEU A 86 -18.36 12.71 -17.92
C LEU A 86 -17.98 11.84 -16.72
N GLY A 87 -17.97 10.52 -16.86
CA GLY A 87 -17.57 9.61 -15.78
C GLY A 87 -16.11 9.79 -15.36
N THR A 88 -15.18 9.82 -16.32
CA THR A 88 -13.75 10.10 -16.09
C THR A 88 -13.56 11.45 -15.41
N GLU A 89 -14.21 12.47 -15.94
CA GLU A 89 -14.14 13.84 -15.41
C GLU A 89 -14.75 13.96 -13.99
N GLY A 90 -15.76 13.17 -13.66
CA GLY A 90 -16.31 13.07 -12.31
C GLY A 90 -15.33 12.44 -11.31
N VAL A 91 -14.71 11.33 -11.68
CA VAL A 91 -13.68 10.65 -10.85
C VAL A 91 -12.52 11.59 -10.54
N LEU A 92 -11.98 12.25 -11.57
CA LEU A 92 -10.83 13.15 -11.42
C LEU A 92 -11.13 14.34 -10.51
N ARG A 93 -12.37 14.86 -10.51
CA ARG A 93 -12.79 15.95 -9.61
C ARG A 93 -12.87 15.52 -8.16
N VAL A 94 -13.48 14.37 -7.87
CA VAL A 94 -13.53 13.81 -6.51
C VAL A 94 -12.12 13.49 -6.01
N SER A 95 -11.29 12.91 -6.88
CA SER A 95 -9.87 12.65 -6.61
C SER A 95 -9.08 13.91 -6.30
N LEU A 96 -9.24 14.98 -7.09
CA LEU A 96 -8.56 16.26 -6.86
C LEU A 96 -8.90 16.82 -5.47
N GLY A 97 -10.18 16.82 -5.10
CA GLY A 97 -10.60 17.27 -3.77
C GLY A 97 -10.01 16.44 -2.63
N CYS A 98 -10.02 15.11 -2.79
CA CYS A 98 -9.42 14.17 -1.84
C CYS A 98 -7.90 14.38 -1.72
N PHE A 99 -7.19 14.48 -2.86
CA PHE A 99 -5.77 14.77 -2.93
C PHE A 99 -5.43 16.08 -2.23
N THR A 100 -6.16 17.16 -2.51
CA THR A 100 -5.92 18.46 -1.88
C THR A 100 -6.14 18.40 -0.37
N PHE A 101 -7.17 17.70 0.10
CA PHE A 101 -7.41 17.50 1.53
C PHE A 101 -6.22 16.82 2.22
N TYR A 102 -5.78 15.66 1.71
CA TYR A 102 -4.65 14.94 2.30
C TYR A 102 -3.33 15.68 2.13
N MET A 103 -3.14 16.48 1.07
CA MET A 103 -1.96 17.32 0.90
C MET A 103 -1.93 18.47 1.91
N ILE A 104 -3.06 19.10 2.22
CA ILE A 104 -3.16 20.10 3.31
C ILE A 104 -2.84 19.45 4.65
N MET A 105 -3.37 18.25 4.90
CA MET A 105 -3.06 17.49 6.11
C MET A 105 -1.57 17.12 6.18
N PHE A 106 -0.95 16.73 5.07
CA PHE A 106 0.48 16.48 4.98
C PHE A 106 1.29 17.73 5.36
N LEU A 107 1.04 18.86 4.71
CA LEU A 107 1.79 20.10 4.94
C LEU A 107 1.64 20.61 6.37
N SER A 108 0.44 20.50 6.95
CA SER A 108 0.16 20.94 8.33
C SER A 108 0.73 20.01 9.41
N THR A 109 0.98 18.73 9.10
CA THR A 109 1.48 17.73 10.05
C THR A 109 2.92 17.27 9.80
N VAL A 110 3.55 17.74 8.71
CA VAL A 110 4.95 17.43 8.40
C VAL A 110 5.84 17.79 9.60
N ARG A 111 6.90 17.01 9.85
CA ARG A 111 7.85 17.23 10.97
C ARG A 111 7.27 17.10 12.38
N ASN A 112 5.99 16.74 12.57
CA ASN A 112 5.50 16.42 13.90
C ASN A 112 6.04 15.06 14.35
N SER A 113 6.79 15.04 15.46
CA SER A 113 7.34 13.82 16.06
C SER A 113 6.86 13.56 17.47
N LYS A 114 6.21 14.55 18.13
CA LYS A 114 5.79 14.46 19.54
C LYS A 114 4.27 14.60 19.69
N LEU A 115 3.74 13.89 20.68
CA LEU A 115 2.37 13.98 21.18
C LEU A 115 2.15 15.32 21.90
N HIS A 116 0.88 15.71 22.10
CA HIS A 116 0.47 16.93 22.82
C HIS A 116 0.87 18.28 22.18
N ASN A 117 1.52 18.27 21.03
CA ASN A 117 1.75 19.48 20.24
C ASN A 117 0.45 19.95 19.54
N PRO A 118 0.33 21.24 19.17
CA PRO A 118 -0.80 21.74 18.40
C PRO A 118 -1.06 20.97 17.09
N ARG A 119 0.01 20.47 16.45
CA ARG A 119 -0.07 19.64 15.24
C ARG A 119 -0.66 18.26 15.50
N ASP A 120 -0.43 17.67 16.67
CA ASP A 120 -1.07 16.42 17.09
C ASP A 120 -2.55 16.63 17.37
N SER A 121 -2.90 17.71 18.08
CA SER A 121 -4.31 18.09 18.30
C SER A 121 -5.05 18.35 16.98
N TRP A 122 -4.39 19.03 16.02
CA TRP A 122 -4.90 19.18 14.66
C TRP A 122 -5.03 17.83 13.96
N HIS A 123 -4.05 16.91 14.04
CA HIS A 123 -4.12 15.60 13.36
C HIS A 123 -5.20 14.68 13.94
N SER A 124 -5.32 14.63 15.26
CA SER A 124 -6.10 13.63 16.00
C SER A 124 -7.46 14.14 16.51
N GLY A 125 -7.71 15.45 16.42
CA GLY A 125 -8.96 16.10 16.84
C GLY A 125 -9.62 16.93 15.74
N TRP A 126 -10.35 18.00 16.09
CA TRP A 126 -10.93 18.99 15.16
C TRP A 126 -11.72 18.38 13.98
N TRP A 127 -12.42 17.27 14.23
CA TRP A 127 -13.08 16.48 13.20
C TRP A 127 -14.15 17.24 12.42
N SER A 128 -14.95 18.07 13.09
CA SER A 128 -15.98 18.89 12.43
C SER A 128 -15.37 19.86 11.41
N ALA A 129 -14.27 20.53 11.76
CA ALA A 129 -13.57 21.43 10.85
C ALA A 129 -13.00 20.69 9.64
N LYS A 130 -12.40 19.51 9.85
CA LYS A 130 -11.88 18.67 8.76
C LYS A 130 -12.97 18.12 7.85
N LEU A 131 -14.12 17.76 8.40
CA LEU A 131 -15.25 17.26 7.62
C LEU A 131 -15.79 18.35 6.70
N VAL A 132 -15.97 19.57 7.23
CA VAL A 132 -16.35 20.75 6.42
C VAL A 132 -15.29 21.04 5.35
N LEU A 133 -14.00 20.99 5.72
CA LEU A 133 -12.89 21.18 4.79
C LEU A 133 -12.91 20.13 3.66
N LEU A 134 -13.08 18.84 3.98
CA LEU A 134 -13.15 17.77 2.99
C LEU A 134 -14.34 17.95 2.05
N ILE A 135 -15.53 18.22 2.59
CA ILE A 135 -16.74 18.43 1.78
C ILE A 135 -16.54 19.61 0.82
N GLY A 136 -16.03 20.74 1.33
CA GLY A 136 -15.70 21.90 0.51
C GLY A 136 -14.70 21.57 -0.59
N LEU A 137 -13.61 20.88 -0.26
CA LEU A 137 -12.56 20.50 -1.21
C LEU A 137 -13.03 19.48 -2.26
N VAL A 138 -13.99 18.61 -1.95
CA VAL A 138 -14.60 17.70 -2.94
C VAL A 138 -15.57 18.44 -3.86
N ILE A 139 -16.29 19.44 -3.34
CA ILE A 139 -17.26 20.22 -4.11
C ILE A 139 -16.60 21.25 -5.05
N ILE A 140 -15.54 21.94 -4.59
CA ILE A 140 -14.86 23.01 -5.35
C ILE A 140 -14.43 22.56 -6.77
N PRO A 141 -13.83 21.37 -6.99
CA PRO A 141 -13.45 20.86 -8.31
C PRO A 141 -14.59 20.78 -9.33
N PHE A 142 -15.84 20.67 -8.91
CA PHE A 142 -17.00 20.69 -9.83
C PHE A 142 -17.25 22.05 -10.45
N PHE A 143 -16.72 23.11 -9.86
CA PHE A 143 -16.73 24.45 -10.45
C PHE A 143 -15.49 24.70 -11.33
N ILE A 144 -14.47 23.85 -11.33
CA ILE A 144 -13.25 24.06 -12.11
C ILE A 144 -13.47 23.70 -13.60
N PRO A 145 -12.99 24.51 -14.56
CA PRO A 145 -13.06 24.19 -15.99
C PRO A 145 -12.35 22.89 -16.38
N ALA A 146 -12.90 22.18 -17.36
CA ALA A 146 -12.39 20.88 -17.84
C ALA A 146 -10.88 20.83 -18.19
N PRO A 147 -10.25 21.86 -18.80
CA PRO A 147 -8.82 21.81 -19.11
C PRO A 147 -7.91 21.59 -17.89
N PHE A 148 -8.25 22.20 -16.75
CA PHE A 148 -7.50 22.02 -15.51
C PHE A 148 -7.67 20.61 -14.93
N ILE A 149 -8.85 20.02 -15.07
CA ILE A 149 -9.10 18.64 -14.62
C ILE A 149 -8.35 17.63 -15.48
N ARG A 150 -8.22 17.88 -16.79
CA ARG A 150 -7.39 17.05 -17.68
C ARG A 150 -5.91 17.16 -17.34
N LEU A 151 -5.42 18.37 -17.08
CA LEU A 151 -4.05 18.59 -16.59
C LEU A 151 -3.81 17.84 -15.27
N TYR A 152 -4.76 17.89 -14.33
CA TYR A 152 -4.71 17.10 -13.11
C TYR A 152 -4.66 15.60 -13.40
N GLY A 153 -5.40 15.11 -14.39
CA GLY A 153 -5.33 13.72 -14.86
C GLY A 153 -3.90 13.29 -15.16
N GLU A 154 -3.17 14.05 -15.97
CA GLU A 154 -1.76 13.77 -16.31
C GLU A 154 -0.84 13.80 -15.08
N ILE A 155 -1.07 14.74 -14.16
CA ILE A 155 -0.33 14.81 -12.88
C ILE A 155 -0.65 13.57 -12.02
N ALA A 156 -1.90 13.11 -12.04
CA ALA A 156 -2.36 11.98 -11.27
C ALA A 156 -1.76 10.65 -11.78
N HIS A 157 -1.43 10.51 -13.07
CA HIS A 157 -0.63 9.38 -13.56
C HIS A 157 0.72 9.30 -12.86
N PHE A 158 1.44 10.42 -12.77
CA PHE A 158 2.71 10.48 -12.08
C PHE A 158 2.56 10.17 -10.58
N GLY A 159 1.59 10.80 -9.91
CA GLY A 159 1.34 10.56 -8.49
C GLY A 159 0.90 9.12 -8.16
N ALA A 160 0.15 8.48 -9.07
CA ALA A 160 -0.20 7.06 -8.97
C ALA A 160 1.04 6.16 -9.11
N GLY A 161 1.98 6.50 -9.99
CA GLY A 161 3.28 5.83 -10.08
C GLY A 161 4.11 5.96 -8.80
N VAL A 162 4.12 7.15 -8.19
CA VAL A 162 4.76 7.38 -6.87
C VAL A 162 4.11 6.51 -5.80
N PHE A 163 2.78 6.43 -5.75
CA PHE A 163 2.06 5.57 -4.81
C PHE A 163 2.46 4.09 -4.97
N LEU A 164 2.49 3.58 -6.21
CA LEU A 164 2.89 2.19 -6.49
C LEU A 164 4.33 1.90 -6.01
N LEU A 165 5.26 2.84 -6.20
CA LEU A 165 6.64 2.69 -5.72
C LEU A 165 6.72 2.66 -4.18
N ILE A 166 5.98 3.53 -3.49
CA ILE A 166 5.95 3.55 -2.03
C ILE A 166 5.30 2.26 -1.49
N GLN A 167 4.19 1.83 -2.09
CA GLN A 167 3.50 0.59 -1.74
C GLN A 167 4.43 -0.62 -1.92
N LEU A 168 5.16 -0.66 -3.03
CA LEU A 168 6.15 -1.71 -3.31
C LEU A 168 7.23 -1.78 -2.23
N ILE A 169 7.85 -0.64 -1.89
CA ILE A 169 8.89 -0.58 -0.85
C ILE A 169 8.31 -1.06 0.49
N SER A 170 7.10 -0.64 0.83
CA SER A 170 6.41 -1.08 2.05
C SER A 170 6.17 -2.59 2.07
N ILE A 171 5.76 -3.20 0.95
CA ILE A 171 5.59 -4.67 0.85
C ILE A 171 6.93 -5.40 1.03
N ILE A 172 8.00 -4.94 0.38
CA ILE A 172 9.31 -5.57 0.53
C ILE A 172 9.80 -5.46 1.98
N SER A 173 9.65 -4.29 2.61
CA SER A 173 10.02 -4.08 4.01
C SER A 173 9.21 -4.92 4.98
N PHE A 174 7.92 -5.14 4.69
CA PHE A 174 7.09 -6.06 5.45
C PHE A 174 7.60 -7.51 5.31
N ILE A 175 7.94 -7.94 4.09
CA ILE A 175 8.48 -9.28 3.84
C ILE A 175 9.83 -9.49 4.55
N THR A 176 10.72 -8.50 4.52
CA THR A 176 12.02 -8.59 5.23
C THR A 176 11.83 -8.54 6.74
N TRP A 177 10.90 -7.74 7.25
CA TRP A 177 10.54 -7.75 8.67
C TRP A 177 10.00 -9.11 9.12
N LEU A 178 9.16 -9.76 8.32
CA LEU A 178 8.70 -11.13 8.60
C LEU A 178 9.87 -12.11 8.67
N ASN A 179 10.83 -12.00 7.74
CA ASN A 179 12.03 -12.83 7.75
C ASN A 179 12.88 -12.61 9.02
N ASP A 180 13.12 -11.36 9.41
CA ASP A 180 13.96 -11.00 10.55
C ASP A 180 13.31 -11.32 11.90
N CYS A 181 11.99 -11.13 12.02
CA CYS A 181 11.24 -11.41 13.24
C CYS A 181 11.38 -12.89 13.65
N CYS A 182 11.38 -13.79 12.67
CA CYS A 182 11.53 -15.21 12.91
C CYS A 182 12.95 -15.64 13.31
N HIS A 183 13.97 -14.85 12.96
CA HIS A 183 15.36 -15.09 13.38
C HIS A 183 15.65 -14.65 14.83
N SER A 184 14.85 -13.74 15.38
CA SER A 184 15.11 -13.11 16.69
C SER A 184 14.55 -13.89 17.89
N ASP A 185 13.74 -14.93 17.68
CA ASP A 185 13.06 -15.63 18.78
C ASP A 185 13.91 -16.77 19.37
N LYS A 186 13.91 -16.89 20.71
CA LYS A 186 14.71 -17.87 21.47
C LYS A 186 14.25 -19.34 21.24
N ASN A 187 13.11 -19.55 20.59
CA ASN A 187 12.60 -20.86 20.12
C ASN A 187 12.99 -21.15 18.65
N SER A 188 14.29 -21.11 18.39
CA SER A 188 14.94 -21.06 17.07
C SER A 188 14.55 -22.16 16.07
N GLU A 189 14.33 -23.41 16.51
CA GLU A 189 14.15 -24.52 15.55
C GLU A 189 12.74 -24.66 14.98
N ARG A 190 11.70 -24.53 15.81
CA ARG A 190 10.30 -24.62 15.36
C ARG A 190 9.94 -23.46 14.44
N CYS A 191 10.38 -22.24 14.77
CA CYS A 191 10.14 -21.07 13.93
C CYS A 191 10.84 -21.20 12.56
N ARG A 192 12.09 -21.67 12.54
CA ARG A 192 12.83 -21.94 11.29
C ARG A 192 12.13 -22.96 10.39
N ILE A 193 11.58 -24.03 10.96
CA ILE A 193 10.84 -25.05 10.20
C ILE A 193 9.53 -24.47 9.63
N HIS A 194 8.76 -23.71 10.42
CA HIS A 194 7.52 -23.09 9.94
C HIS A 194 7.75 -22.07 8.83
N VAL A 195 8.81 -21.27 8.94
CA VAL A 195 9.19 -20.29 7.91
C VAL A 195 9.65 -20.97 6.63
N MET A 196 10.48 -22.01 6.73
CA MET A 196 10.89 -22.82 5.58
C MET A 196 9.67 -23.45 4.90
N LEU A 197 8.75 -24.03 5.68
CA LEU A 197 7.51 -24.61 5.16
C LEU A 197 6.65 -23.55 4.44
N LEU A 198 6.48 -22.37 5.05
CA LEU A 198 5.74 -21.26 4.45
C LEU A 198 6.38 -20.82 3.13
N ALA A 199 7.71 -20.72 3.08
CA ALA A 199 8.44 -20.37 1.87
C ALA A 199 8.27 -21.40 0.75
N THR A 200 8.35 -22.69 1.08
CA THR A 200 8.13 -23.78 0.12
C THR A 200 6.69 -23.77 -0.40
N VAL A 201 5.70 -23.63 0.49
CA VAL A 201 4.28 -23.53 0.09
C VAL A 201 4.03 -22.33 -0.80
N ALA A 202 4.57 -21.15 -0.45
CA ALA A 202 4.46 -19.94 -1.25
C ALA A 202 5.01 -20.16 -2.67
N TYR A 203 6.19 -20.77 -2.78
CA TYR A 203 6.80 -21.06 -4.08
C TYR A 203 6.01 -22.08 -4.91
N VAL A 204 5.49 -23.14 -4.28
CA VAL A 204 4.61 -24.11 -4.97
C VAL A 204 3.36 -23.42 -5.51
N VAL A 205 2.74 -22.53 -4.71
CA VAL A 205 1.59 -21.73 -5.15
C VAL A 205 1.94 -20.83 -6.33
N CYS A 206 3.13 -20.21 -6.36
CA CYS A 206 3.61 -19.43 -7.52
C CYS A 206 3.65 -20.28 -8.79
N ILE A 207 4.25 -21.48 -8.73
CA ILE A 207 4.37 -22.38 -9.89
C ILE A 207 3.00 -22.84 -10.36
N VAL A 208 2.12 -23.24 -9.44
CA VAL A 208 0.73 -23.60 -9.76
C VAL A 208 0.01 -22.42 -10.41
N GLY A 209 0.15 -21.21 -9.88
CA GLY A 209 -0.42 -19.99 -10.45
C GLY A 209 0.05 -19.74 -11.89
N ILE A 210 1.35 -19.88 -12.17
CA ILE A 210 1.92 -19.75 -13.53
C ILE A 210 1.34 -20.80 -14.48
N ILE A 211 1.25 -22.07 -14.06
CA ILE A 211 0.67 -23.15 -14.87
C ILE A 211 -0.81 -22.84 -15.17
N MET A 212 -1.58 -22.42 -14.16
CA MET A 212 -2.98 -22.05 -14.34
C MET A 212 -3.14 -20.85 -15.30
N MET A 213 -2.23 -19.88 -15.27
CA MET A 213 -2.26 -18.74 -16.20
C MET A 213 -2.03 -19.19 -17.64
N TYR A 214 -1.09 -20.11 -17.91
CA TYR A 214 -0.92 -20.66 -19.26
C TYR A 214 -2.17 -21.36 -19.78
N ILE A 215 -2.79 -22.21 -18.93
CA ILE A 215 -3.98 -22.98 -19.32
C ILE A 215 -5.17 -22.06 -19.61
N TRP A 216 -5.32 -20.96 -18.86
CA TRP A 216 -6.52 -20.12 -18.94
C TRP A 216 -6.40 -18.91 -19.87
N TYR A 217 -5.19 -18.36 -20.06
CA TYR A 217 -4.99 -17.11 -20.80
C TYR A 217 -4.07 -17.25 -22.02
N SER A 218 -3.55 -18.46 -22.28
CA SER A 218 -2.75 -18.80 -23.47
C SER A 218 -3.19 -20.14 -24.09
N PRO A 219 -4.47 -20.29 -24.49
CA PRO A 219 -4.95 -21.53 -25.11
C PRO A 219 -4.37 -21.78 -26.51
N ASP A 220 -4.05 -20.71 -27.24
CA ASP A 220 -3.54 -20.75 -28.61
C ASP A 220 -2.16 -20.09 -28.72
N PRO A 221 -1.28 -20.57 -29.62
CA PRO A 221 0.06 -19.99 -29.82
C PRO A 221 0.02 -18.56 -30.38
N SER A 222 -1.13 -18.09 -30.88
CA SER A 222 -1.32 -16.70 -31.30
C SER A 222 -1.34 -15.70 -30.14
N CYS A 223 -1.50 -16.15 -28.90
CA CYS A 223 -1.54 -15.32 -27.69
C CYS A 223 -0.15 -14.87 -27.22
N LEU A 224 0.66 -14.34 -28.16
CA LEU A 224 2.08 -14.06 -27.95
C LEU A 224 2.34 -13.12 -26.77
N LEU A 225 1.48 -12.12 -26.56
CA LEU A 225 1.66 -11.15 -25.49
C LEU A 225 1.44 -11.78 -24.10
N ASN A 226 0.37 -12.57 -23.93
CA ASN A 226 0.11 -13.28 -22.68
C ASN A 226 1.20 -14.33 -22.42
N ILE A 227 1.65 -15.05 -23.46
CA ILE A 227 2.80 -15.97 -23.37
C ILE A 227 4.04 -15.21 -22.88
N PHE A 228 4.34 -14.06 -23.47
CA PHE A 228 5.49 -13.24 -23.09
C PHE A 228 5.40 -12.80 -21.63
N PHE A 229 4.27 -12.25 -21.18
CA PHE A 229 4.09 -11.83 -19.78
C PHE A 229 4.29 -12.99 -18.80
N ILE A 230 3.62 -14.12 -19.02
CA ILE A 230 3.70 -15.27 -18.11
C ILE A 230 5.12 -15.87 -18.12
N THR A 231 5.74 -16.01 -19.29
CA THR A 231 7.12 -16.53 -19.42
C THR A 231 8.11 -15.63 -18.70
N TRP A 232 7.97 -14.31 -18.89
CA TRP A 232 8.88 -13.34 -18.28
C TRP A 232 8.72 -13.31 -16.76
N THR A 233 7.51 -13.34 -16.22
CA THR A 233 7.27 -13.49 -14.78
C THR A 233 7.92 -14.75 -14.22
N LEU A 234 7.86 -15.88 -14.92
CA LEU A 234 8.56 -17.11 -14.53
C LEU A 234 10.09 -16.89 -14.48
N VAL A 235 10.67 -16.26 -15.50
CA VAL A 235 12.10 -15.93 -15.53
C VAL A 235 12.49 -15.04 -14.35
N LEU A 236 11.71 -14.00 -14.07
CA LEU A 236 11.94 -13.10 -12.93
C LEU A 236 11.87 -13.84 -11.59
N LEU A 237 10.90 -14.75 -11.41
CA LEU A 237 10.78 -15.58 -10.22
C LEU A 237 12.02 -16.48 -10.01
N GLN A 238 12.50 -17.11 -11.08
CA GLN A 238 13.72 -17.94 -11.01
C GLN A 238 14.96 -17.09 -10.74
N LEU A 239 15.08 -15.91 -11.35
CA LEU A 239 16.18 -14.98 -11.13
C LEU A 239 16.25 -14.54 -9.66
N MET A 240 15.12 -14.13 -9.08
CA MET A 240 15.04 -13.72 -7.68
C MET A 240 15.41 -14.84 -6.73
N THR A 241 14.92 -16.05 -6.98
CA THR A 241 15.24 -17.23 -6.19
C THR A 241 16.74 -17.56 -6.26
N SER A 242 17.30 -17.56 -7.47
CA SER A 242 18.73 -17.85 -7.70
C SER A 242 19.65 -16.85 -7.00
N LEU A 243 19.34 -15.55 -7.09
CA LEU A 243 20.13 -14.51 -6.44
C LEU A 243 20.01 -14.54 -4.91
N SER A 244 18.81 -14.81 -4.39
CA SER A 244 18.59 -14.89 -2.94
C SER A 244 19.36 -16.04 -2.28
N LEU A 245 19.47 -17.18 -2.97
CA LEU A 245 20.21 -18.36 -2.52
C LEU A 245 21.72 -18.27 -2.76
N HIS A 246 22.19 -17.25 -3.49
CA HIS A 246 23.61 -17.11 -3.78
C HIS A 246 24.42 -17.00 -2.47
N PRO A 247 25.53 -17.74 -2.29
CA PRO A 247 26.25 -17.84 -1.01
C PRO A 247 26.70 -16.51 -0.41
N LYS A 248 26.94 -15.50 -1.25
CA LYS A 248 27.31 -14.14 -0.80
C LYS A 248 26.13 -13.32 -0.23
N ILE A 249 24.90 -13.61 -0.66
CA ILE A 249 23.68 -12.92 -0.21
C ILE A 249 23.05 -13.71 0.93
N ASN A 250 22.83 -15.02 0.72
CA ASN A 250 22.25 -15.96 1.67
C ASN A 250 20.98 -15.42 2.37
N ALA A 251 20.07 -14.82 1.60
CA ALA A 251 18.83 -14.23 2.10
C ALA A 251 17.73 -15.27 2.38
N GLY A 252 18.03 -16.56 2.15
CA GLY A 252 17.09 -17.67 2.32
C GLY A 252 16.01 -17.73 1.23
N PHE A 253 15.06 -18.64 1.42
CA PHE A 253 14.00 -18.93 0.44
C PHE A 253 12.68 -18.19 0.71
N LEU A 254 12.49 -17.67 1.93
CA LEU A 254 11.24 -17.00 2.33
C LEU A 254 10.98 -15.73 1.53
N THR A 255 11.98 -14.84 1.50
CA THR A 255 11.90 -13.55 0.85
C THR A 255 11.56 -13.66 -0.65
N PRO A 256 12.26 -14.48 -1.48
CA PRO A 256 11.88 -14.67 -2.89
C PRO A 256 10.57 -15.44 -3.06
N GLY A 257 10.17 -16.31 -2.12
CA GLY A 257 8.89 -17.02 -2.16
C GLY A 257 7.69 -16.09 -1.97
N LEU A 258 7.72 -15.23 -0.94
CA LEU A 258 6.66 -14.25 -0.67
C LEU A 258 6.62 -13.14 -1.73
N MET A 259 7.78 -12.66 -2.18
CA MET A 259 7.85 -11.71 -3.29
C MET A 259 7.39 -12.35 -4.60
N GLY A 260 7.66 -13.65 -4.78
CA GLY A 260 7.13 -14.46 -5.87
C GLY A 260 5.60 -14.45 -5.96
N LEU A 261 4.92 -14.62 -4.82
CA LEU A 261 3.45 -14.56 -4.77
C LEU A 261 2.93 -13.20 -5.23
N TYR A 262 3.61 -12.12 -4.84
CA TYR A 262 3.25 -10.76 -5.23
C TYR A 262 3.39 -10.54 -6.74
N ILE A 263 4.53 -10.91 -7.35
CA ILE A 263 4.74 -10.71 -8.80
C ILE A 263 3.83 -11.59 -9.65
N VAL A 264 3.59 -12.85 -9.24
CA VAL A 264 2.64 -13.75 -9.93
C VAL A 264 1.21 -13.19 -9.85
N PHE A 265 0.82 -12.64 -8.69
CA PHE A 265 -0.47 -11.97 -8.53
C PHE A 265 -0.60 -10.72 -9.40
N ILE A 266 0.44 -9.89 -9.51
CA ILE A 266 0.44 -8.72 -10.39
C ILE A 266 0.28 -9.14 -11.85
N CYS A 267 1.06 -10.13 -12.31
CA CYS A 267 0.98 -10.66 -13.67
C CYS A 267 -0.45 -11.16 -13.97
N TRP A 268 -1.04 -11.92 -13.05
CA TRP A 268 -2.43 -12.36 -13.19
C TRP A 268 -3.40 -11.18 -13.30
N CYS A 269 -3.24 -10.14 -12.47
CA CYS A 269 -4.06 -8.94 -12.56
C CYS A 269 -3.86 -8.20 -13.89
N ALA A 270 -2.64 -8.14 -14.42
CA ALA A 270 -2.34 -7.49 -15.69
C ALA A 270 -3.06 -8.16 -16.87
N ILE A 271 -3.00 -9.49 -16.94
CA ILE A 271 -3.69 -10.28 -17.96
C ILE A 271 -5.21 -10.14 -17.81
N ARG A 272 -5.73 -10.12 -16.56
CA ARG A 272 -7.15 -9.88 -16.30
C ARG A 272 -7.64 -8.48 -16.67
N SER A 273 -6.72 -7.52 -16.83
CA SER A 273 -7.01 -6.15 -17.25
C SER A 273 -7.07 -6.01 -18.78
N GLU A 274 -6.72 -7.06 -19.53
CA GLU A 274 -6.86 -7.10 -20.99
C GLU A 274 -8.31 -6.80 -21.41
N PRO A 275 -8.53 -5.92 -22.41
CA PRO A 275 -9.89 -5.56 -22.84
C PRO A 275 -10.65 -6.77 -23.41
N ALA A 276 -11.98 -6.76 -23.24
CA ALA A 276 -12.87 -7.82 -23.72
C ALA A 276 -12.93 -7.87 -25.26
N GLY A 277 -12.97 -9.08 -25.85
CA GLY A 277 -13.00 -9.32 -27.29
C GLY A 277 -11.70 -9.89 -27.88
N GLU A 278 -10.64 -9.97 -27.08
CA GLU A 278 -9.40 -10.69 -27.41
C GLU A 278 -9.61 -12.21 -27.22
N ARG A 279 -9.25 -13.00 -28.23
CA ARG A 279 -9.41 -14.48 -28.23
C ARG A 279 -8.67 -15.17 -27.06
N CYS A 280 -7.68 -14.50 -26.50
CA CYS A 280 -6.79 -15.03 -25.49
C CYS A 280 -7.38 -15.03 -24.07
N ASN A 281 -8.48 -14.30 -23.84
CA ASN A 281 -9.14 -14.22 -22.53
C ASN A 281 -10.52 -14.90 -22.53
N ARG A 282 -10.55 -16.20 -22.85
CA ARG A 282 -11.79 -17.00 -23.03
C ARG A 282 -12.71 -17.03 -21.79
N LYS A 283 -12.15 -16.85 -20.58
CA LYS A 283 -12.92 -16.84 -19.32
C LYS A 283 -13.55 -15.47 -19.01
N ALA A 284 -13.11 -14.38 -19.66
CA ALA A 284 -13.82 -13.10 -19.59
C ALA A 284 -15.12 -13.12 -20.42
N GLU A 285 -15.14 -13.85 -21.54
CA GLU A 285 -16.34 -13.97 -22.40
C GLU A 285 -17.34 -15.05 -21.94
N ALA A 286 -16.89 -16.19 -21.39
CA ALA A 286 -17.80 -17.25 -20.91
C ALA A 286 -18.61 -16.88 -19.63
N SER A 287 -18.45 -15.66 -19.13
CA SER A 287 -19.00 -15.15 -17.88
C SER A 287 -20.21 -14.24 -18.07
N GLU A 288 -21.02 -14.40 -19.13
CA GLU A 288 -22.33 -13.73 -19.23
C GLU A 288 -23.34 -14.20 -18.16
N ARG A 289 -23.01 -15.21 -17.34
CA ARG A 289 -23.87 -15.71 -16.26
C ARG A 289 -23.50 -15.25 -14.84
N THR A 290 -22.70 -14.19 -14.65
CA THR A 290 -22.32 -13.73 -13.29
C THR A 290 -22.09 -12.22 -13.15
N ASP A 291 -23.10 -11.39 -13.40
CA ASP A 291 -23.06 -9.95 -13.03
C ASP A 291 -22.67 -9.74 -11.55
N TRP A 292 -23.11 -10.65 -10.67
CA TRP A 292 -22.77 -10.64 -9.25
C TRP A 292 -21.28 -10.86 -8.96
N LEU A 293 -20.57 -11.69 -9.74
CA LEU A 293 -19.12 -11.90 -9.54
C LEU A 293 -18.32 -10.65 -9.93
N THR A 294 -18.73 -9.94 -10.98
CA THR A 294 -18.13 -8.65 -11.34
C THR A 294 -18.31 -7.62 -10.23
N ILE A 295 -19.52 -7.52 -9.66
CA ILE A 295 -19.80 -6.63 -8.52
C ILE A 295 -18.92 -6.99 -7.32
N ILE A 296 -18.87 -8.28 -6.94
CA ILE A 296 -18.03 -8.75 -5.83
C ILE A 296 -16.56 -8.42 -6.09
N SER A 297 -16.05 -8.71 -7.29
CA SER A 297 -14.64 -8.42 -7.64
C SER A 297 -14.32 -6.93 -7.59
N PHE A 298 -15.26 -6.07 -7.98
CA PHE A 298 -15.12 -4.62 -7.92
C PHE A 298 -15.07 -4.12 -6.47
N VAL A 299 -15.99 -4.59 -5.62
CA VAL A 299 -16.01 -4.24 -4.19
C VAL A 299 -14.74 -4.71 -3.49
N VAL A 300 -14.30 -5.95 -3.76
CA VAL A 300 -13.04 -6.49 -3.23
C VAL A 300 -11.86 -5.63 -3.69
N ALA A 301 -11.80 -5.22 -4.95
CA ALA A 301 -10.73 -4.37 -5.46
C ALA A 301 -10.72 -2.97 -4.82
N LEU A 302 -11.88 -2.35 -4.61
CA LEU A 302 -12.00 -1.09 -3.87
C LEU A 302 -11.51 -1.22 -2.43
N LEU A 303 -11.94 -2.27 -1.71
CA LEU A 303 -11.51 -2.51 -0.34
C LEU A 303 -10.01 -2.82 -0.28
N ALA A 304 -9.49 -3.64 -1.18
CA ALA A 304 -8.07 -3.98 -1.27
C ALA A 304 -7.21 -2.73 -1.48
N MET A 305 -7.65 -1.80 -2.33
CA MET A 305 -6.98 -0.53 -2.55
C MET A 305 -6.97 0.35 -1.29
N VAL A 306 -8.11 0.48 -0.59
CA VAL A 306 -8.17 1.25 0.68
C VAL A 306 -7.27 0.62 1.75
N ILE A 307 -7.29 -0.70 1.89
CA ILE A 307 -6.44 -1.45 2.82
C ILE A 307 -4.97 -1.23 2.47
N ALA A 308 -4.61 -1.31 1.19
CA ALA A 308 -3.26 -1.07 0.72
C ALA A 308 -2.78 0.36 1.07
N THR A 309 -3.58 1.39 0.76
CA THR A 309 -3.25 2.78 1.13
C THR A 309 -3.10 2.94 2.63
N PHE A 310 -4.00 2.34 3.42
CA PHE A 310 -3.94 2.39 4.87
C PHE A 310 -2.69 1.69 5.43
N SER A 311 -2.39 0.47 4.99
CA SER A 311 -1.23 -0.30 5.44
C SER A 311 0.09 0.37 5.05
N THR A 312 0.17 0.92 3.84
CA THR A 312 1.35 1.66 3.40
C THR A 312 1.51 2.96 4.17
N GLY A 313 0.42 3.66 4.50
CA GLY A 313 0.48 4.91 5.26
C GLY A 313 0.99 4.74 6.70
N ILE A 314 0.71 3.61 7.35
CA ILE A 314 1.19 3.32 8.71
C ILE A 314 2.66 2.86 8.73
N ASP A 315 3.19 2.37 7.61
CA ASP A 315 4.56 1.87 7.47
C ASP A 315 5.63 2.99 7.32
N SER A 316 5.37 4.12 7.97
CA SER A 316 6.28 5.29 7.98
C SER A 316 7.69 5.00 8.50
N GLN A 317 7.85 3.94 9.31
CA GLN A 317 9.12 3.57 9.92
C GLN A 317 10.14 3.10 8.86
N CYS A 318 9.69 2.52 7.75
CA CYS A 318 10.55 2.13 6.64
C CYS A 318 11.27 3.33 5.99
N PHE A 319 10.65 4.51 6.02
CA PHE A 319 11.16 5.71 5.35
C PHE A 319 11.82 6.70 6.31
N GLN A 320 11.75 6.44 7.62
CA GLN A 320 12.47 7.23 8.60
C GLN A 320 13.92 6.75 8.64
N PHE A 321 14.82 7.51 8.01
CA PHE A 321 16.29 7.33 8.12
C PHE A 321 16.85 7.48 9.54
N ARG A 322 15.98 7.72 10.54
CA ARG A 322 16.41 7.83 11.94
C ARG A 322 16.72 6.43 12.44
N LYS A 323 18.00 6.20 12.74
CA LYS A 323 18.51 5.04 13.49
C LYS A 323 17.55 4.74 14.64
N LYS A 324 17.33 3.45 14.89
CA LYS A 324 16.47 2.85 15.93
C LYS A 324 16.84 3.34 17.35
N GLU A 325 16.62 4.63 17.63
CA GLU A 325 16.67 5.21 18.96
C GLU A 325 15.45 4.73 19.74
N ILE A 326 15.64 4.56 21.05
CA ILE A 326 14.58 4.20 21.99
C ILE A 326 13.49 5.26 21.86
N ARG A 327 12.28 4.85 21.45
CA ARG A 327 11.13 5.76 21.40
C ARG A 327 10.86 6.28 22.80
N ALA A 328 10.70 7.58 22.91
CA ALA A 328 10.20 8.19 24.13
C ALA A 328 8.67 7.99 24.20
N ASP A 329 8.12 7.96 25.42
CA ASP A 329 6.68 7.76 25.63
C ASP A 329 5.81 8.87 25.00
N ASP A 330 6.40 10.04 24.73
CA ASP A 330 5.76 11.18 24.08
C ASP A 330 5.92 11.19 22.54
N ASP A 331 6.53 10.16 21.94
CA ASP A 331 6.65 10.06 20.48
C ASP A 331 5.34 9.66 19.81
N VAL A 332 5.07 10.22 18.62
CA VAL A 332 3.91 9.83 17.82
C VAL A 332 4.00 8.38 17.34
N PRO A 333 2.87 7.63 17.24
CA PRO A 333 2.90 6.20 16.92
C PRO A 333 3.32 5.89 15.46
N TYR A 334 3.15 6.85 14.56
CA TYR A 334 3.56 6.79 13.15
C TYR A 334 3.80 8.21 12.63
N GLY A 335 4.57 8.36 11.56
CA GLY A 335 4.81 9.66 10.94
C GLY A 335 3.54 10.22 10.28
N TYR A 336 2.86 11.18 10.93
CA TYR A 336 1.60 11.77 10.44
C TYR A 336 1.74 12.35 9.03
N GLY A 337 2.84 13.06 8.75
CA GLY A 337 3.10 13.57 7.41
C GLY A 337 3.16 12.46 6.36
N PHE A 338 4.00 11.44 6.59
CA PHE A 338 4.11 10.33 5.64
C PHE A 338 2.76 9.62 5.43
N PHE A 339 2.01 9.38 6.50
CA PHE A 339 0.65 8.83 6.42
C PHE A 339 -0.24 9.64 5.47
N HIS A 340 -0.34 10.96 5.65
CA HIS A 340 -1.16 11.80 4.77
C HIS A 340 -0.61 11.89 3.34
N PHE A 341 0.70 11.87 3.16
CA PHE A 341 1.31 11.85 1.83
C PHE A 341 0.98 10.57 1.05
N VAL A 342 0.96 9.41 1.72
CA VAL A 342 0.51 8.14 1.12
C VAL A 342 -0.97 8.19 0.74
N PHE A 343 -1.82 8.79 1.57
CA PHE A 343 -3.24 8.98 1.22
C PHE A 343 -3.45 9.98 0.07
N ALA A 344 -2.63 11.04 -0.01
CA ALA A 344 -2.69 12.01 -1.10
C ALA A 344 -2.31 11.35 -2.44
N THR A 345 -1.20 10.63 -2.50
CA THR A 345 -0.78 9.87 -3.69
C THR A 345 -1.74 8.70 -3.98
N GLY A 346 -2.28 8.07 -2.93
CA GLY A 346 -3.37 7.10 -3.03
C GLY A 346 -4.64 7.66 -3.66
N ALA A 347 -4.93 8.96 -3.44
CA ALA A 347 -6.07 9.63 -4.05
C ALA A 347 -5.94 9.74 -5.59
N MET A 348 -4.72 9.95 -6.06
CA MET A 348 -4.39 9.93 -7.49
C MET A 348 -4.43 8.50 -8.04
N TYR A 349 -3.90 7.52 -7.29
CA TYR A 349 -3.91 6.11 -7.68
C TYR A 349 -5.33 5.54 -7.84
N PHE A 350 -6.24 5.78 -6.90
CA PHE A 350 -7.61 5.27 -7.04
C PHE A 350 -8.31 5.84 -8.28
N ALA A 351 -8.01 7.10 -8.62
CA ALA A 351 -8.59 7.74 -9.79
C ALA A 351 -8.15 7.01 -11.05
N MET A 352 -6.85 6.72 -11.16
CA MET A 352 -6.29 5.97 -12.30
C MET A 352 -6.90 4.57 -12.41
N LEU A 353 -7.08 3.86 -11.29
CA LEU A 353 -7.75 2.56 -11.29
C LEU A 353 -9.20 2.66 -11.78
N LEU A 354 -9.97 3.65 -11.31
CA LEU A 354 -11.37 3.83 -11.70
C LEU A 354 -11.54 4.27 -13.16
N ILE A 355 -10.54 4.90 -13.78
CA ILE A 355 -10.61 5.31 -15.19
C ILE A 355 -9.80 4.39 -16.13
N GLY A 356 -9.24 3.29 -15.62
CA GLY A 356 -8.45 2.35 -16.44
C GLY A 356 -7.14 2.95 -16.97
N TRP A 357 -6.54 3.89 -16.23
CA TRP A 357 -5.32 4.63 -16.60
C TRP A 357 -5.40 5.41 -17.91
N ASN A 358 -6.58 5.54 -18.50
CA ASN A 358 -6.76 6.19 -19.79
C ASN A 358 -7.93 7.16 -19.71
N THR A 359 -7.62 8.45 -19.81
CA THR A 359 -8.61 9.54 -19.73
C THR A 359 -9.57 9.57 -20.91
N HIS A 360 -9.27 8.85 -21.99
CA HIS A 360 -10.03 8.80 -23.22
C HIS A 360 -10.77 7.48 -23.46
N HIS A 361 -10.48 6.44 -22.66
CA HIS A 361 -11.08 5.13 -22.84
C HIS A 361 -12.35 4.96 -21.98
N PRO A 362 -13.45 4.41 -22.53
CA PRO A 362 -14.64 4.14 -21.74
C PRO A 362 -14.40 3.00 -20.74
N MET A 363 -14.89 3.19 -19.52
CA MET A 363 -14.96 2.15 -18.49
C MET A 363 -16.39 1.63 -18.36
N LYS A 364 -16.56 0.30 -18.30
CA LYS A 364 -17.85 -0.33 -18.05
C LYS A 364 -18.20 -0.19 -16.56
N LYS A 365 -19.50 -0.09 -16.25
CA LYS A 365 -19.96 -0.09 -14.85
C LYS A 365 -19.46 -1.33 -14.10
N TRP A 366 -19.19 -1.19 -12.81
CA TRP A 366 -18.69 -2.28 -11.96
C TRP A 366 -17.37 -2.92 -12.44
N THR A 367 -16.62 -2.23 -13.31
CA THR A 367 -15.26 -2.63 -13.67
C THR A 367 -14.27 -1.64 -13.08
N ILE A 368 -13.06 -2.10 -12.83
CA ILE A 368 -11.95 -1.28 -12.35
C ILE A 368 -10.72 -1.76 -13.10
N ASP A 369 -9.89 -0.81 -13.52
CA ASP A 369 -8.57 -1.10 -14.04
C ASP A 369 -8.57 -2.05 -15.25
N VAL A 370 -9.39 -1.76 -16.26
CA VAL A 370 -9.50 -2.53 -17.50
C VAL A 370 -9.00 -1.68 -18.67
N GLY A 371 -8.17 -2.29 -19.52
CA GLY A 371 -7.61 -1.70 -20.73
C GLY A 371 -6.11 -1.95 -20.86
N TRP A 372 -5.60 -1.82 -22.09
CA TRP A 372 -4.17 -2.06 -22.38
C TRP A 372 -3.22 -1.18 -21.55
N THR A 373 -3.60 0.07 -21.27
CA THR A 373 -2.80 0.95 -20.42
C THR A 373 -2.66 0.38 -19.01
N SER A 374 -3.75 -0.14 -18.44
CA SER A 374 -3.73 -0.81 -17.14
C SER A 374 -2.83 -2.06 -17.15
N THR A 375 -2.99 -2.93 -18.15
CA THR A 375 -2.16 -4.13 -18.31
C THR A 375 -0.68 -3.77 -18.29
N TRP A 376 -0.25 -2.80 -19.10
CA TRP A 376 1.15 -2.38 -19.15
C TRP A 376 1.64 -1.73 -17.86
N VAL A 377 0.84 -0.88 -17.21
CA VAL A 377 1.21 -0.29 -15.92
C VAL A 377 1.48 -1.38 -14.88
N ARG A 378 0.67 -2.44 -14.84
CA ARG A 378 0.86 -3.57 -13.93
C ARG A 378 2.13 -4.36 -14.26
N ILE A 379 2.38 -4.69 -15.53
CA ILE A 379 3.60 -5.39 -15.96
C ILE A 379 4.86 -4.57 -15.66
N VAL A 380 4.85 -3.26 -15.94
CA VAL A 380 5.99 -2.39 -15.62
C VAL A 380 6.18 -2.30 -14.10
N ASN A 381 5.09 -2.21 -13.32
CA ASN A 381 5.16 -2.23 -11.86
C ASN A 381 5.77 -3.55 -11.34
N GLU A 382 5.45 -4.69 -11.97
CA GLU A 382 6.09 -5.98 -11.67
C GLU A 382 7.59 -5.94 -11.92
N TRP A 383 8.04 -5.40 -13.06
CA TRP A 383 9.47 -5.31 -13.37
C TRP A 383 10.21 -4.40 -12.42
N VAL A 384 9.62 -3.24 -12.10
CA VAL A 384 10.16 -2.31 -11.09
C VAL A 384 10.22 -2.99 -9.74
N ALA A 385 9.21 -3.79 -9.37
CA ALA A 385 9.19 -4.56 -8.14
C ALA A 385 10.38 -5.50 -8.00
N VAL A 386 10.67 -6.25 -9.06
CA VAL A 386 11.81 -7.16 -9.09
C VAL A 386 13.13 -6.39 -9.07
N CYS A 387 13.26 -5.31 -9.85
CA CYS A 387 14.46 -4.47 -9.84
C CYS A 387 14.78 -3.88 -8.46
N VAL A 388 13.77 -3.32 -7.79
CA VAL A 388 13.92 -2.76 -6.42
C VAL A 388 14.28 -3.86 -5.44
N TYR A 389 13.62 -5.01 -5.51
CA TYR A 389 13.92 -6.16 -4.67
C TYR A 389 15.36 -6.65 -4.82
N LEU A 390 15.81 -6.87 -6.06
CA LEU A 390 17.18 -7.30 -6.35
C LEU A 390 18.20 -6.26 -5.90
N TRP A 391 17.90 -4.97 -6.09
CA TRP A 391 18.75 -3.89 -5.60
C TRP A 391 18.86 -3.90 -4.08
N MET A 392 17.76 -4.12 -3.35
CA MET A 392 17.78 -4.22 -1.88
C MET A 392 18.64 -5.38 -1.38
N LEU A 393 18.70 -6.50 -2.11
CA LEU A 393 19.58 -7.63 -1.78
C LEU A 393 21.06 -7.35 -2.08
N VAL A 394 21.34 -6.67 -3.20
CA VAL A 394 22.72 -6.48 -3.69
C VAL A 394 23.40 -5.23 -3.10
N ALA A 395 22.66 -4.17 -2.82
CA ALA A 395 23.20 -2.89 -2.35
C ALA A 395 24.06 -3.01 -1.07
N PRO A 396 23.68 -3.79 -0.04
CA PRO A 396 24.52 -3.98 1.14
C PRO A 396 25.89 -4.60 0.84
N LEU A 397 25.96 -5.51 -0.15
CA LEU A 397 27.23 -6.14 -0.55
C LEU A 397 28.12 -5.15 -1.30
N VAL A 398 27.54 -4.38 -2.21
CA VAL A 398 28.26 -3.33 -2.95
C VAL A 398 28.84 -2.31 -1.97
N TRP A 399 28.05 -1.88 -0.98
CA TRP A 399 28.50 -0.90 0.02
C TRP A 399 29.62 -1.44 0.91
N LYS A 400 29.49 -2.67 1.44
CA LYS A 400 30.55 -3.33 2.22
C LYS A 400 31.85 -3.46 1.41
N SER A 401 31.77 -3.85 0.13
CA SER A 401 32.95 -3.97 -0.73
C SER A 401 33.64 -2.62 -1.02
N LYS A 402 32.88 -1.51 -1.03
CA LYS A 402 33.43 -0.16 -1.18
C LYS A 402 34.13 0.29 0.11
N GLN A 403 33.51 0.05 1.27
CA GLN A 403 34.10 0.36 2.56
C GLN A 403 35.39 -0.42 2.82
N GLN A 404 35.42 -1.72 2.50
CA GLN A 404 36.64 -2.54 2.63
C GLN A 404 37.79 -2.04 1.75
N ARG A 405 37.49 -1.62 0.51
CA ARG A 405 38.49 -1.01 -0.38
C ARG A 405 39.00 0.32 0.13
N GLN A 406 38.14 1.17 0.68
CA GLN A 406 38.54 2.46 1.28
C GLN A 406 39.41 2.26 2.53
N GLN A 407 39.09 1.27 3.38
CA GLN A 407 39.89 0.94 4.55
C GLN A 407 41.29 0.44 4.15
N GLN A 408 41.37 -0.48 3.19
CA GLN A 408 42.66 -0.98 2.67
C GLN A 408 43.52 0.12 2.05
N GLN A 409 42.90 1.14 1.44
CA GLN A 409 43.63 2.25 0.84
C GLN A 409 44.11 3.27 1.88
N HIS A 410 43.43 3.38 3.03
CA HIS A 410 43.84 4.22 4.16
C HIS A 410 44.92 3.56 5.01
N ASP A 411 44.93 2.22 5.13
CA ASP A 411 45.98 1.48 5.84
C ASP A 411 47.29 1.36 5.02
N ALA A 412 47.26 1.68 3.73
CA ALA A 412 48.40 1.63 2.81
C ALA A 412 49.13 2.98 2.62
N THR A 413 48.62 4.06 3.21
CA THR A 413 49.20 5.41 3.28
C THR A 413 49.56 5.75 4.71
#